data_AF-A0A2A5D7C0-F1
#
_entry.id   AF-A0A2A5D7C0-F1
#
_cell.length_a   1.000
_cell.length_b   1.000
_cell.length_c   1.000
_cell.angle_alpha   90.00
_cell.angle_beta   90.00
_cell.angle_gamma   90.00
#
_symmetry.space_group_name_H-M   'P 1'
#
loop_
_entity.id
_entity.type
_entity.pdbx_description
1 polymer ?
#
loop_
_entity_poly.entity_id
_entity_poly.type
_entity_poly.pdbx_seq_one_letter_code
_entity_poly.pdbx_strand_id
1 'polypeptide(L)' 'MTTQKQQLISLLKRKWVTPITAFNEVSCMRLAARISDIRAEGYVVEDKWVKTESGRNQFKAYRLAAEQPAKRSA' A
#
# COMPACT_ATOMS: atom_id res chain seq x y z
N MET A 1 7.98 -19.24 -3.42
CA MET A 1 6.75 -18.66 -2.86
C MET A 1 6.99 -17.18 -2.56
N THR A 2 6.32 -16.28 -3.25
CA THR A 2 6.31 -14.85 -2.87
C THR A 2 5.34 -14.66 -1.72
N THR A 3 5.77 -13.95 -0.69
CA THR A 3 4.91 -13.68 0.48
C THR A 3 3.83 -12.66 0.13
N GLN A 4 2.71 -12.68 0.87
CA GLN A 4 1.64 -11.68 0.75
C GLN A 4 2.18 -10.24 0.80
N LYS A 5 3.20 -9.99 1.64
CA LYS A 5 3.91 -8.71 1.74
C LYS A 5 4.62 -8.34 0.44
N GLN A 6 5.37 -9.25 -0.16
CA GLN A 6 6.09 -8.99 -1.42
C GLN A 6 5.14 -8.73 -2.59
N GLN A 7 4.00 -9.43 -2.65
CA GLN A 7 2.96 -9.18 -3.63
C GLN A 7 2.37 -7.78 -3.44
N LEU A 8 2.05 -7.40 -2.19
CA LEU A 8 1.52 -6.07 -1.87
C LEU A 8 2.51 -4.95 -2.22
N ILE A 9 3.80 -5.11 -1.88
CA ILE A 9 4.86 -4.15 -2.24
C ILE A 9 4.94 -4.00 -3.76
N SER A 10 4.96 -5.10 -4.51
CA SER A 10 4.99 -5.06 -5.98
C SER A 10 3.77 -4.36 -6.56
N LEU A 11 2.60 -4.55 -5.94
CA LEU A 11 1.35 -3.88 -6.31
C LEU A 11 1.42 -2.36 -6.08
N LEU A 12 1.86 -1.96 -4.89
CA LEU A 12 2.02 -0.57 -4.46
C LEU A 12 3.03 0.20 -5.32
N LYS A 13 4.02 -0.46 -5.91
CA LYS A 13 4.96 0.17 -6.86
C LYS A 13 4.27 0.55 -8.17
N ARG A 14 3.36 -0.31 -8.65
CA ARG A 14 2.74 -0.19 -9.98
C ARG A 14 1.54 0.76 -9.98
N LYS A 15 0.70 0.72 -8.94
CA LYS A 15 -0.56 1.48 -8.91
C LYS A 15 -0.94 1.88 -7.49
N TRP A 16 -1.88 2.82 -7.40
CA TRP A 16 -2.58 3.13 -6.16
C TRP A 16 -3.44 1.94 -5.74
N VAL A 17 -3.21 1.44 -4.53
CA VAL A 17 -3.89 0.28 -3.97
C VAL A 17 -4.89 0.75 -2.92
N THR A 18 -6.14 0.39 -3.12
CA THR A 18 -7.22 0.60 -2.14
C THR A 18 -7.39 -0.65 -1.28
N PRO A 19 -8.10 -0.58 -0.13
CA PRO A 19 -8.41 -1.76 0.67
C PRO A 19 -9.14 -2.84 -0.15
N ILE A 20 -10.01 -2.41 -1.07
CA ILE A 20 -10.75 -3.30 -1.98
C ILE A 20 -9.79 -3.97 -2.97
N THR A 21 -8.87 -3.21 -3.57
CA THR A 21 -7.87 -3.76 -4.51
C THR A 21 -6.94 -4.75 -3.79
N ALA A 22 -6.47 -4.40 -2.59
CA ALA A 22 -5.61 -5.28 -1.79
C ALA A 22 -6.32 -6.57 -1.37
N PHE A 23 -7.62 -6.49 -1.07
CA PHE A 23 -8.44 -7.66 -0.80
C PHE A 23 -8.61 -8.53 -2.05
N ASN A 24 -8.95 -7.93 -3.20
CA ASN A 24 -9.20 -8.69 -4.43
C ASN A 24 -7.94 -9.34 -5.02
N GLU A 25 -6.79 -8.67 -4.97
CA GLU A 25 -5.57 -9.18 -5.64
C GLU A 25 -4.63 -9.95 -4.70
N VAL A 26 -4.64 -9.65 -3.40
CA VAL A 26 -3.66 -10.15 -2.43
C VAL A 26 -4.34 -10.78 -1.20
N SER A 27 -5.68 -10.83 -1.18
CA SER A 27 -6.50 -11.31 -0.06
C SER A 27 -6.12 -10.64 1.27
N CYS A 28 -5.73 -9.36 1.21
CA CYS A 28 -5.29 -8.61 2.38
C CYS A 28 -6.41 -7.72 2.93
N MET A 29 -7.08 -8.20 3.98
CA MET A 29 -8.14 -7.45 4.67
C MET A 29 -7.59 -6.32 5.57
N ARG A 30 -6.31 -6.36 5.94
CA ARG A 30 -5.66 -5.43 6.88
C ARG A 30 -4.61 -4.56 6.19
N LEU A 31 -5.00 -3.89 5.10
CA LEU A 31 -4.07 -3.06 4.31
C LEU A 31 -3.36 -2.02 5.18
N ALA A 32 -4.07 -1.26 6.02
CA ALA A 32 -3.47 -0.22 6.86
C ALA A 32 -2.39 -0.74 7.82
N ALA A 33 -2.61 -1.92 8.42
CA ALA A 33 -1.61 -2.56 9.27
C ALA A 33 -0.37 -2.96 8.46
N ARG A 34 -0.56 -3.53 7.27
CA ARG A 34 0.55 -3.88 6.36
C ARG A 34 1.32 -2.67 5.85
N ILE A 35 0.65 -1.56 5.59
CA ILE A 35 1.34 -0.31 5.25
C ILE A 35 2.19 0.17 6.43
N SER A 36 1.72 0.02 7.67
CA SER A 36 2.49 0.37 8.86
C SER A 36 3.74 -0.50 9.02
N ASP A 37 3.63 -1.81 8.82
CA ASP A 37 4.78 -2.73 8.73
C ASP A 37 5.79 -2.27 7.67
N ILE A 38 5.31 -1.97 6.46
CA ILE A 38 6.14 -1.55 5.32
C ILE A 38 6.85 -0.23 5.62
N ARG A 39 6.17 0.74 6.25
CA ARG A 39 6.78 1.99 6.71
C ARG A 39 7.86 1.75 7.76
N ALA A 40 7.61 0.84 8.71
CA ALA A 40 8.60 0.45 9.73
C ALA A 40 9.83 -0.25 9.13
N GLU A 41 9.67 -0.96 8.00
CA GLU A 41 10.78 -1.53 7.24
C GLU A 41 11.63 -0.49 6.47
N GLY A 42 11.23 0.78 6.53
CA GLY A 42 11.93 1.92 5.91
C GLY A 42 11.43 2.27 4.51
N TYR A 43 10.30 1.71 4.07
CA TYR A 43 9.69 2.12 2.80
C TYR A 43 8.83 3.37 2.97
N VAL A 44 8.91 4.29 2.02
CA VAL A 44 8.06 5.47 1.98
C VAL A 44 6.81 5.16 1.17
N VAL A 45 5.66 5.19 1.86
CA VAL A 45 4.34 4.94 1.27
C VAL A 45 3.54 6.22 1.31
N GLU A 46 3.13 6.69 0.14
CA GLU A 46 2.20 7.80 -0.02
C GLU A 46 0.76 7.33 0.20
N ASP A 47 -0.06 8.17 0.81
CA ASP A 47 -1.48 7.93 1.00
C ASP A 47 -2.33 9.10 0.50
N LYS A 48 -3.48 8.78 -0.09
CA LYS A 48 -4.46 9.76 -0.53
C LYS A 48 -5.87 9.31 -0.18
N TRP A 49 -6.73 10.27 0.11
CA TRP A 49 -8.15 10.01 0.32
C TRP A 49 -8.86 9.89 -1.02
N VAL A 50 -9.64 8.82 -1.18
CA VAL A 50 -10.46 8.56 -2.37
C VAL A 50 -11.89 8.37 -1.92
N LYS A 51 -12.82 9.06 -2.59
CA LYS A 51 -14.26 8.94 -2.35
C LYS A 51 -14.80 7.78 -3.19
N THR A 52 -15.76 7.03 -2.65
CA THR A 52 -16.55 6.10 -3.47
C THR A 52 -17.37 6.87 -4.50
N GLU A 53 -17.74 6.19 -5.58
CA GLU A 53 -18.60 6.75 -6.64
C GLU A 53 -19.94 7.28 -6.08
N SER A 54 -20.48 6.63 -5.04
CA SER A 54 -21.68 7.10 -4.33
C SER A 54 -21.44 8.27 -3.36
N GLY A 55 -20.21 8.75 -3.19
CA GLY A 55 -19.84 9.89 -2.31
C GLY A 55 -19.98 9.65 -0.80
N ARG A 56 -20.66 8.57 -0.39
CA ARG A 56 -21.02 8.26 1.00
C ARG A 56 -19.85 7.77 1.83
N ASN A 57 -18.89 7.09 1.21
CA ASN A 57 -17.76 6.47 1.89
C ASN A 57 -16.44 7.00 1.34
N GLN A 58 -15.46 7.18 2.21
CA GLN A 58 -14.10 7.57 1.83
C GLN A 58 -13.13 6.53 2.36
N PHE A 59 -12.19 6.13 1.52
CA PHE A 59 -11.12 5.21 1.90
C PHE A 59 -9.77 5.77 1.50
N LYS A 60 -8.74 5.36 2.23
CA LYS A 60 -7.36 5.69 1.88
C LYS A 60 -6.85 4.74 0.80
N ALA A 61 -6.31 5.31 -0.27
CA ALA A 61 -5.49 4.58 -1.23
C ALA A 61 -4.02 4.83 -0.92
N TYR A 62 -3.20 3.80 -1.10
CA TYR A 62 -1.78 3.82 -0.78
C TYR A 62 -0.94 3.51 -2.01
N ARG A 63 0.27 4.05 -2.09
CA ARG A 63 1.25 3.75 -3.14
C ARG A 63 2.66 3.86 -2.58
N LEU A 64 3.61 3.10 -3.11
CA LEU A 64 5.02 3.35 -2.82
C LEU A 64 5.46 4.63 -3.53
N ALA A 65 6.15 5.51 -2.79
CA ALA A 65 6.76 6.70 -3.37
C ALA A 65 7.74 6.30 -4.47
N ALA A 66 7.78 7.07 -5.55
CA ALA A 66 8.71 6.84 -6.65
C ALA A 66 10.17 6.89 -6.18
N GLU A 67 10.44 7.78 -5.23
CA GLU A 67 11.74 7.92 -4.60
C GLU A 67 11.69 7.26 -3.22
N GLN A 68 12.31 6.09 -3.10
CA GLN A 68 12.57 5.50 -1.79
C GLN A 68 13.88 6.11 -1.29
N PRO A 69 13.92 6.66 -0.07
CA PRO A 69 15.16 7.16 0.49
C PRO A 69 16.16 6.01 0.46
N ALA A 70 17.30 6.23 -0.20
CA ALA A 70 18.36 5.25 -0.29
C ALA A 70 18.68 4.81 1.14
N LYS A 71 18.37 3.55 1.48
CA LYS A 71 18.76 2.98 2.77
C LYS A 71 20.25 3.24 2.90
N ARG A 72 20.64 4.17 3.79
CA ARG A 72 22.02 4.34 4.21
C ARG A 72 22.38 3.04 4.90
N SER A 73 22.99 2.13 4.16
CA SER A 73 23.77 1.03 4.71
C SER A 73 24.87 1.68 5.54
N ALA A 74 24.75 1.60 6.86
CA ALA A 74 25.82 1.88 7.81
C ALA A 74 26.50 0.55 8.16
#